data_AF-X1M4I1-F1
#
_entry.id   AF-X1M4I1-F1
#
_cell.length_a   1.000
_cell.length_b   1.000
_cell.length_c   1.000
_cell.angle_alpha   90.00
_cell.angle_beta   90.00
_cell.angle_gamma   90.00
#
_symmetry.space_group_name_H-M   'P 1'
#
loop_
_entity.id
_entity.type
_entity.pdbx_description
1 polymer ?
#
loop_
_entity_poly.entity_id
_entity_poly.type
_entity_poly.pdbx_seq_one_letter_code
_entity_poly.pdbx_strand_id
1 'polypeptide(L)'
;MYSEKVMDHFRNPRNIGEIPDADGVGTVGNPICGDLMTVYIKVEDATLKDIKFKTFGCGAAVATSSMITELAKGKTVEEALKIT
;
A
#
# COMPACT_ATOMS: atom_id res chain seq x y z
N MET A 1 15.08 -13.94 -10.99
CA MET A 1 14.00 -13.46 -11.87
C MET A 1 12.78 -13.20 -10.99
N TYR A 2 12.07 -12.08 -11.15
CA TYR A 2 10.85 -11.82 -10.36
C TYR A 2 9.74 -12.80 -10.74
N SER A 3 8.89 -13.15 -9.77
CA SER A 3 7.72 -14.01 -10.04
C SER A 3 6.71 -13.27 -10.93
N GLU A 4 5.88 -14.03 -11.65
CA GLU A 4 4.79 -13.46 -12.46
C GLU A 4 3.88 -12.55 -11.63
N LYS A 5 3.61 -12.94 -10.38
CA LYS A 5 2.82 -12.17 -9.44
C LYS A 5 3.45 -10.80 -9.16
N VAL A 6 4.75 -10.74 -8.86
CA VAL A 6 5.45 -9.45 -8.64
C VAL A 6 5.39 -8.58 -9.88
N MET A 7 5.58 -9.18 -11.06
CA MET A 7 5.52 -8.46 -12.33
C MET A 7 4.13 -7.91 -12.65
N ASP A 8 3.07 -8.64 -12.30
CA ASP A 8 1.70 -8.16 -12.48
C ASP A 8 1.36 -6.99 -11.56
N HIS A 9 1.76 -7.04 -10.29
CA HIS A 9 1.59 -5.90 -9.38
C HIS A 9 2.44 -4.69 -9.77
N PHE A 10 3.59 -4.89 -10.42
CA PHE A 10 4.37 -3.80 -10.99
C PHE A 10 3.69 -3.15 -12.20
N ARG A 11 3.16 -3.96 -13.13
CA ARG A 11 2.56 -3.47 -14.39
C ARG A 11 1.13 -2.94 -14.20
N ASN A 12 0.36 -3.59 -13.32
CA ASN A 12 -1.03 -3.29 -13.03
C ASN A 12 -1.20 -3.11 -11.50
N PRO A 13 -0.60 -2.07 -10.91
CA PRO A 13 -0.70 -1.84 -9.48
C PRO A 13 -2.15 -1.58 -9.04
N ARG A 14 -2.60 -2.33 -8.03
CA ARG A 14 -3.89 -2.17 -7.35
C ARG A 14 -3.80 -1.03 -6.34
N ASN A 15 -4.94 -0.42 -6.00
CA ASN A 15 -5.05 0.53 -4.89
C ASN A 15 -4.17 1.79 -4.98
N ILE A 16 -3.78 2.22 -6.19
CA ILE A 16 -3.09 3.51 -6.36
C ILE A 16 -4.05 4.67 -6.07
N GLY A 17 -3.58 5.64 -5.30
CA GLY A 17 -4.23 6.94 -5.12
C GLY A 17 -4.20 7.42 -3.68
N GLU A 18 -5.05 8.39 -3.41
CA GLU A 18 -5.29 8.94 -2.07
C GLU A 18 -6.73 8.72 -1.67
N ILE A 19 -6.97 8.80 -0.36
CA ILE A 19 -8.30 8.87 0.24
C ILE A 19 -8.38 10.28 0.85
N PRO A 20 -9.17 11.22 0.27
CA PRO A 20 -9.21 12.61 0.72
C PRO A 20 -9.61 12.79 2.20
N ASP A 21 -10.44 11.89 2.72
CA ASP A 21 -10.94 11.85 4.09
C ASP A 21 -10.42 10.60 4.84
N ALA A 22 -9.17 10.23 4.59
CA ALA A 22 -8.53 9.10 5.26
C ALA A 22 -8.58 9.26 6.79
N ASP A 23 -8.88 8.16 7.48
CA ASP A 23 -8.84 8.12 8.95
C ASP A 23 -7.40 7.95 9.47
N GLY A 24 -6.49 7.49 8.60
CA GLY A 24 -5.06 7.40 8.88
C GLY A 24 -4.21 7.60 7.63
N VAL A 25 -3.09 8.29 7.80
CA VAL A 25 -2.09 8.51 6.73
C VAL A 25 -0.70 8.26 7.31
N GLY A 26 0.06 7.38 6.68
CA GLY A 26 1.44 7.05 7.04
C GLY A 26 2.36 7.29 5.87
N THR A 27 3.48 7.99 6.09
CA THR A 27 4.52 8.20 5.07
C THR A 27 5.85 7.67 5.58
N VAL A 28 6.53 6.87 4.75
CA VAL A 28 7.85 6.29 5.05
C VAL A 28 8.74 6.46 3.83
N GLY A 29 10.02 6.73 4.07
CA GLY A 29 11.04 6.86 3.03
C GLY A 29 11.74 8.21 3.07
N ASN A 30 12.57 8.46 2.06
CA ASN A 30 13.32 9.70 1.91
C ASN A 30 13.28 10.16 0.44
N PRO A 31 12.71 11.36 0.15
CA PRO A 31 12.65 11.89 -1.21
C PRO A 31 14.03 11.98 -1.89
N ILE A 32 15.11 12.18 -1.10
CA ILE A 32 16.48 12.35 -1.59
C ILE A 32 17.04 11.03 -2.15
N CYS A 33 16.70 9.88 -1.55
CA CYS A 33 17.14 8.57 -2.06
C CYS A 33 16.20 8.02 -3.15
N GLY A 34 15.11 8.72 -3.45
CA GLY A 34 14.19 8.38 -4.52
C GLY A 34 13.12 7.36 -4.14
N ASP A 35 13.04 6.93 -2.88
CA ASP A 35 12.02 6.01 -2.39
C ASP A 35 11.19 6.70 -1.29
N LEU A 36 9.95 7.04 -1.59
CA LEU A 36 8.97 7.65 -0.70
C LEU A 36 7.61 6.97 -0.92
N MET A 37 7.02 6.45 0.15
CA MET A 37 5.74 5.77 0.13
C MET A 37 4.78 6.39 1.13
N THR A 38 3.57 6.70 0.69
CA THR A 38 2.46 7.15 1.53
C THR A 38 1.30 6.16 1.39
N VAL A 39 0.76 5.72 2.52
CA VAL A 39 -0.41 4.85 2.62
C VAL A 39 -1.54 5.62 3.31
N TYR A 40 -2.74 5.47 2.78
CA TYR A 40 -3.98 6.06 3.27
C TYR A 40 -4.93 4.93 3.65
N ILE A 41 -5.58 5.01 4.81
CA ILE A 41 -6.56 4.02 5.28
C ILE A 41 -7.90 4.69 5.62
N LYS A 42 -8.97 3.97 5.32
CA LYS A 42 -10.32 4.22 5.85
C LYS A 42 -10.70 3.06 6.75
N VAL A 43 -11.11 3.32 7.97
CA VAL A 43 -11.39 2.31 9.00
C VAL A 43 -12.84 2.41 9.44
N GLU A 44 -13.55 1.29 9.39
CA GLU A 44 -14.93 1.15 9.85
C GLU A 44 -15.01 -0.14 10.67
N ASP A 45 -15.55 -0.07 11.89
CA ASP A 45 -15.66 -1.21 12.81
C ASP A 45 -14.35 -2.02 12.98
N ALA A 46 -13.23 -1.30 13.11
CA ALA A 46 -11.87 -1.84 13.19
C ALA A 46 -11.38 -2.59 11.93
N THR A 47 -12.12 -2.54 10.82
CA THR A 47 -11.76 -3.12 9.52
C THR A 47 -11.26 -2.06 8.55
N LEU A 48 -10.21 -2.39 7.78
CA LEU A 48 -9.69 -1.56 6.69
C LEU A 48 -10.64 -1.57 5.50
N LYS A 49 -11.62 -0.66 5.51
CA LYS A 49 -12.66 -0.55 4.48
C LYS A 49 -12.09 -0.13 3.13
N ASP A 50 -11.14 0.80 3.14
CA ASP A 50 -10.34 1.12 1.98
C ASP A 50 -8.89 1.38 2.39
N ILE A 51 -7.99 1.07 1.48
CA ILE A 51 -6.56 1.32 1.64
C ILE A 51 -6.02 1.67 0.26
N LYS A 52 -5.28 2.77 0.20
CA LYS A 52 -4.63 3.24 -1.02
C LYS A 52 -3.20 3.67 -0.74
N PHE A 53 -2.39 3.74 -1.78
CA PHE A 53 -1.04 4.25 -1.66
C PHE A 53 -0.66 5.18 -2.80
N LYS A 54 0.31 6.03 -2.49
CA LYS A 54 1.18 6.69 -3.46
C LYS A 54 2.60 6.28 -3.16
N THR A 55 3.37 5.98 -4.20
CA THR A 55 4.79 5.70 -4.03
C THR A 55 5.56 6.34 -5.16
N PHE A 56 6.69 6.93 -4.82
CA PHE A 56 7.73 7.34 -5.72
C PHE A 56 8.93 6.44 -5.39
N GLY A 57 9.33 5.58 -6.30
CA GLY A 57 10.34 4.58 -6.01
C GLY A 57 10.55 3.59 -7.14
N CYS A 58 11.47 2.67 -6.93
CA CYS A 58 11.75 1.61 -7.91
C CYS A 58 10.53 0.70 -8.13
N GLY A 59 10.55 -0.09 -9.22
CA GLY A 59 9.45 -1.00 -9.54
C GLY A 59 9.13 -2.03 -8.45
N ALA A 60 10.12 -2.40 -7.63
CA ALA A 60 9.92 -3.26 -6.47
C ALA A 60 9.10 -2.56 -5.36
N ALA A 61 9.29 -1.26 -5.16
CA ALA A 61 8.49 -0.46 -4.24
C ALA A 61 7.02 -0.43 -4.69
N VAL A 62 6.77 -0.17 -5.98
CA VAL A 62 5.42 -0.18 -6.57
C VAL A 62 4.74 -1.54 -6.40
N ALA A 63 5.43 -2.63 -6.76
CA ALA A 63 4.86 -3.97 -6.64
C ALA A 63 4.54 -4.32 -5.18
N THR A 64 5.45 -4.03 -4.25
CA THR A 64 5.27 -4.35 -2.83
C THR A 64 4.13 -3.53 -2.21
N SER A 65 4.06 -2.22 -2.50
CA SER A 65 2.95 -1.37 -2.08
C SER A 65 1.61 -1.86 -2.62
N SER A 66 1.57 -2.31 -3.88
CA SER A 66 0.34 -2.88 -4.44
C SER A 66 -0.06 -4.19 -3.78
N MET A 67 0.90 -5.08 -3.49
CA MET A 67 0.61 -6.37 -2.86
C MET A 67 0.14 -6.20 -1.42
N ILE A 68 0.81 -5.36 -0.62
CA ILE A 68 0.45 -5.20 0.80
C ILE A 68 -0.92 -4.54 0.95
N THR A 69 -1.26 -3.59 0.10
CA THR A 69 -2.57 -2.93 0.14
C THR A 69 -3.69 -3.87 -0.30
N GLU A 70 -3.45 -4.75 -1.29
CA GLU A 70 -4.41 -5.79 -1.67
C GLU A 70 -4.60 -6.83 -0.53
N LEU A 71 -3.52 -7.24 0.13
CA LEU A 71 -3.58 -8.21 1.24
C LEU A 71 -4.25 -7.65 2.49
N ALA A 72 -4.04 -6.37 2.79
CA ALA A 72 -4.57 -5.73 4.00
C ALA A 72 -6.03 -5.29 3.86
N LYS A 73 -6.50 -4.97 2.65
CA LYS A 73 -7.87 -4.49 2.44
C LYS A 73 -8.90 -5.51 2.93
N GLY A 74 -9.87 -5.05 3.72
CA GLY A 74 -10.94 -5.88 4.28
C GLY A 74 -10.54 -6.70 5.51
N LYS A 75 -9.28 -6.64 5.96
CA LYS A 75 -8.84 -7.21 7.25
C LYS A 75 -9.06 -6.23 8.39
N THR A 76 -9.07 -6.74 9.62
CA THR A 76 -9.00 -5.86 10.79
C THR A 76 -7.64 -5.18 10.88
N VAL A 77 -7.55 -4.05 11.58
CA VAL A 77 -6.27 -3.36 11.84
C VAL A 77 -5.26 -4.32 12.50
N GLU A 78 -5.70 -5.15 13.44
CA GLU A 78 -4.84 -6.14 14.11
C GLU A 78 -4.34 -7.25 13.18
N GLU A 79 -5.18 -7.73 12.26
CA GLU A 79 -4.77 -8.71 11.25
C GLU A 79 -3.81 -8.11 10.23
N ALA A 80 -4.05 -6.88 9.81
CA ALA A 80 -3.19 -6.17 8.87
C ALA A 80 -1.79 -5.93 9.45
N LEU A 81 -1.67 -5.66 10.76
CA LEU A 81 -0.39 -5.53 11.47
C LEU A 81 0.44 -6.81 11.49
N LYS A 82 -0.17 -7.98 11.24
CA LYS A 82 0.54 -9.28 11.21
C LYS A 82 1.04 -9.65 9.81
N ILE A 83 0.79 -8.83 8.79
CA ILE A 83 1.27 -9.06 7.42
C ILE A 83 2.78 -8.75 7.32
N THR A 84 3.32 -7.95 8.24
CA THR A 84 4.74 -7.59 8.37
C THR A 84 5.47 -8.50 9.35
#